data_AF-A0A6G0MAN6-F1
#
_entry.id   AF-A0A6G0MAN6-F1
#
_cell.length_a   1.000
_cell.length_b   1.000
_cell.length_c   1.000
_cell.angle_alpha   90.00
_cell.angle_beta   90.00
_cell.angle_gamma   90.00
#
_symmetry.space_group_name_H-M   'P 1'
#
loop_
_entity.id
_entity.type
_entity.pdbx_description
1 polymer ?
#
loop_
_entity_poly.entity_id
_entity_poly.type
_entity_poly.pdbx_seq_one_letter_code
_entity_poly.pdbx_strand_id
1 'polypeptide(L)' 'MSPKTVVAVERARLLEESLSRRDDPPAAVSEPQVITNAGVDEGVPPELLQSENRQHLADRTHQEAS' A
#
# COMPACT_ATOMS: atom_id res chain seq x y z
N MET A 1 8.98 -7.47 52.91
CA MET A 1 8.05 -7.47 51.75
C MET A 1 7.65 -8.91 51.46
N SER A 2 6.37 -9.17 51.16
CA SER A 2 5.94 -10.51 50.76
C SER A 2 6.27 -10.76 49.27
N PRO A 3 6.53 -12.00 48.84
CA PRO A 3 6.74 -12.31 47.43
C PRO A 3 5.61 -11.81 46.51
N LYS A 4 4.36 -11.86 46.99
CA LYS A 4 3.19 -11.33 46.26
C LYS A 4 3.27 -9.82 46.04
N THR A 5 3.81 -9.09 47.02
CA THR A 5 4.01 -7.64 46.92
C THR A 5 5.07 -7.29 45.88
N VAL A 6 6.16 -8.07 45.80
CA VAL A 6 7.21 -7.85 44.80
C VAL A 6 6.68 -8.04 43.38
N VAL A 7 5.92 -9.11 43.14
CA VAL A 7 5.29 -9.37 41.83
C VAL A 7 4.30 -8.27 41.45
N ALA A 8 3.49 -7.79 42.40
CA ALA A 8 2.55 -6.69 42.16
C ALA A 8 3.27 -5.38 41.78
N VAL A 9 4.39 -5.07 42.43
CA VAL A 9 5.20 -3.89 42.14
C VAL A 9 5.88 -3.97 40.77
N GLU A 10 6.45 -5.13 40.41
CA GLU A 10 7.04 -5.32 39.07
C GLU A 10 6.00 -5.17 37.95
N ARG A 11 4.80 -5.74 38.15
CA ARG A 11 3.68 -5.60 37.21
C ARG A 11 3.21 -4.16 37.07
N ALA A 12 3.17 -3.42 38.17
CA ALA A 12 2.83 -2.00 38.17
C ALA A 12 3.87 -1.18 37.40
N ARG A 13 5.16 -1.45 37.60
CA ARG A 13 6.26 -0.77 36.88
C ARG A 13 6.20 -1.02 35.37
N LEU A 14 5.99 -2.26 34.94
CA LEU A 14 5.88 -2.59 33.51
C LEU A 14 4.66 -1.94 32.85
N LEU A 15 3.55 -1.82 33.60
CA LEU A 15 2.37 -1.11 33.13
C LEU A 15 2.63 0.39 33.01
N GLU A 16 3.27 1.00 34.01
CA GLU A 16 3.65 2.42 34.01
C GLU A 16 4.58 2.75 32.84
N GLU A 17 5.58 1.92 32.58
CA GLU A 17 6.48 2.05 31.42
C GLU A 17 5.73 1.93 30.08
N SER A 18 4.80 0.97 29.99
CA SER A 18 3.98 0.77 28.78
C SER A 18 3.03 1.95 28.50
N LEU A 19 2.51 2.57 29.56
CA LEU A 19 1.66 3.75 29.45
C LEU A 19 2.48 4.99 29.07
N SER A 20 3.65 5.19 29.69
CA SER A 20 4.57 6.29 29.36
C SER A 20 4.97 6.27 27.89
N ARG A 21 5.20 5.08 27.31
CA ARG A 21 5.53 4.93 25.87
C ARG A 21 4.41 5.40 24.93
N ARG A 22 3.15 5.43 25.38
CA ARG A 22 2.02 5.90 24.57
C ARG A 22 1.94 7.43 24.49
N ASP A 23 2.56 8.11 25.45
CA ASP A 23 2.68 9.57 25.47
C ASP A 23 3.89 10.06 24.65
N ASP A 24 4.82 9.16 24.29
CA ASP A 24 5.91 9.47 23.38
C ASP A 24 5.40 9.73 21.95
N PRO A 25 6.01 10.67 21.21
CA PRO A 25 5.69 10.88 19.81
C PRO A 25 5.81 9.58 19.01
N PRO A 26 4.93 9.33 18.03
CA PRO A 26 5.04 8.15 17.20
C PRO A 26 6.42 8.11 16.54
N ALA A 27 7.00 6.90 16.47
CA ALA A 27 8.26 6.71 15.77
C ALA A 27 8.13 7.24 14.34
N ALA A 28 9.14 7.98 13.88
CA ALA A 28 9.17 8.51 12.52
C ALA A 28 9.08 7.33 11.53
N VAL A 29 8.02 7.29 10.75
CA VAL A 29 7.85 6.35 9.64
C VAL A 29 8.31 7.03 8.35
N SER A 30 8.94 6.27 7.46
CA SER A 30 9.24 6.75 6.11
C SER A 30 7.93 6.90 5.33
N GLU A 31 7.83 7.95 4.51
CA GLU A 31 6.69 8.10 3.62
C GLU A 31 6.62 6.95 2.60
N PRO A 32 5.41 6.47 2.26
CA PRO A 32 5.23 5.52 1.18
C PRO A 32 5.81 6.06 -0.13
N GLN A 33 6.63 5.26 -0.81
CA GLN A 33 7.13 5.62 -2.13
C GLN A 33 5.98 5.55 -3.15
N VAL A 34 5.75 6.62 -3.90
CA VAL A 34 4.77 6.65 -4.99
C VAL A 34 5.41 6.08 -6.25
N ILE A 35 4.95 4.91 -6.70
CA ILE A 35 5.32 4.34 -8.01
C ILE A 35 4.21 4.70 -9.00
N THR A 36 4.53 5.50 -10.03
CA THR A 36 3.58 5.89 -11.08
C THR A 36 3.59 4.88 -12.23
N ASN A 37 2.44 4.57 -12.80
CA ASN A 37 2.30 3.69 -13.98
C ASN A 37 2.59 4.43 -15.31
N ALA A 38 3.47 5.44 -15.29
CA ALA A 38 3.86 6.14 -16.51
C ALA A 38 4.51 5.16 -17.49
N GLY A 39 3.93 5.01 -18.69
CA GLY A 39 4.38 4.05 -19.72
C GLY A 39 3.55 2.77 -19.86
N VAL A 40 2.44 2.62 -19.11
CA VAL A 40 1.51 1.47 -19.21
C VAL A 40 0.40 1.69 -20.27
N ASP A 41 0.51 2.74 -21.09
CA ASP A 41 -0.55 3.15 -22.03
C ASP A 41 -0.29 2.74 -23.49
N GLU A 42 0.61 1.80 -23.77
CA GLU A 42 0.79 1.32 -25.16
C GLU A 42 -0.36 0.40 -25.65
N GLY A 43 -1.36 0.14 -24.79
CA GLY A 43 -2.44 -0.79 -25.11
C GLY A 43 -1.94 -2.21 -25.38
N VAL A 44 -2.83 -3.10 -25.84
CA VAL A 44 -2.41 -4.44 -26.28
C VAL A 44 -1.94 -4.32 -27.74
N PRO A 45 -0.72 -4.80 -28.10
CA PRO A 45 -0.26 -4.83 -29.48
C PRO A 45 -1.31 -5.48 -30.40
N PRO A 46 -1.66 -4.87 -31.55
CA PRO A 46 -2.71 -5.38 -32.42
C PRO A 46 -2.50 -6.83 -32.88
N GLU A 47 -1.25 -7.27 -33.00
CA GLU A 47 -0.88 -8.63 -33.41
C GLU A 47 -1.35 -9.69 -32.39
N LEU A 48 -1.52 -9.30 -31.13
CA LEU A 48 -2.01 -10.17 -30.05
C LEU A 48 -3.54 -10.21 -29.95
N LEU A 49 -4.25 -9.32 -30.63
CA LEU A 49 -5.71 -9.31 -30.65
C LEU A 49 -6.25 -10.46 -31.51
N GLN A 50 -7.44 -10.93 -31.17
CA GLN A 50 -8.21 -11.83 -32.04
C GLN A 50 -8.58 -11.10 -33.35
N SER A 51 -8.82 -11.87 -34.42
CA SER A 51 -9.10 -11.31 -35.75
C SER A 51 -10.27 -10.33 -35.75
N GLU A 52 -11.36 -10.66 -35.07
CA GLU A 52 -12.53 -9.79 -34.96
C GLU A 52 -12.20 -8.48 -34.25
N ASN A 53 -11.42 -8.55 -33.16
CA ASN A 53 -11.02 -7.35 -32.40
C ASN A 53 -10.04 -6.46 -33.18
N ARG A 54 -9.15 -7.05 -34.00
CA ARG A 54 -8.32 -6.28 -34.94
C ARG A 54 -9.16 -5.54 -35.96
N GLN A 55 -10.18 -6.20 -36.51
CA GLN A 55 -11.06 -5.58 -37.50
C GLN A 55 -11.84 -4.42 -36.88
N HIS A 56 -12.45 -4.61 -35.70
CA HIS A 56 -13.12 -3.52 -34.98
C HIS A 56 -12.19 -2.34 -34.67
N LEU A 57 -10.93 -2.61 -34.31
CA LEU A 57 -9.94 -1.57 -34.08
C LEU A 57 -9.65 -0.79 -35.37
N ALA A 58 -9.44 -1.47 -36.50
CA ALA A 58 -9.23 -0.83 -37.79
C ALA A 58 -10.43 0.02 -38.23
N ASP A 59 -11.65 -0.51 -38.10
CA ASP A 59 -12.90 0.19 -38.44
C ASP A 59 -13.08 1.45 -37.59
N ARG A 60 -12.72 1.40 -36.29
CA ARG A 60 -12.74 2.55 -35.40
C ARG A 60 -11.71 3.61 -35.82
N THR A 61 -10.47 3.20 -36.08
CA THR A 61 -9.40 4.12 -36.51
C THR A 61 -9.73 4.83 -37.83
N HIS A 62 -10.38 4.13 -38.77
CA HIS A 62 -10.86 4.75 -40.00
C HIS A 62 -11.96 5.80 -39.79
N GLN A 63 -12.89 5.55 -38.85
CA GLN A 63 -13.93 6.51 -38.48
C GLN A 63 -13.35 7.74 -37.77
N GLU A 64 -12.37 7.56 -36.88
CA GLU A 64 -11.70 8.66 -36.18
C GLU A 64 -10.86 9.56 -37.10
N ALA A 65 -10.48 9.06 -38.29
CA ALA A 65 -9.69 9.78 -39.28
C ALA A 65 -10.53 10.51 -40.35
N SER A 66 -11.87 10.40 -40.33
CA SER A 66 -12.81 11.08 -41.24
C SER A 66 -13.40 12.34 -40.61
#